data_AF-A0A8I1AGE9-F1
#
_entry.id   AF-A0A8I1AGE9-F1
#
_cell.length_a   1.000
_cell.length_b   1.000
_cell.length_c   1.000
_cell.angle_alpha   90.00
_cell.angle_beta   90.00
_cell.angle_gamma   90.00
#
_symmetry.space_group_name_H-M   'P 1'
#
loop_
_entity.id
_entity.type
_entity.pdbx_description
1 polymer ?
#
loop_
_entity_poly.entity_id
_entity_poly.type
_entity_poly.pdbx_seq_one_letter_code
_entity_poly.pdbx_strand_id
1 'polypeptide(L)'
;MTFSQLKESVLVKGDESTYSWNEPWRRHLVDNLEFLVKQLWDAGIEEVYIGGSFCTDAPQPGDLDAYFVLDIGDVNDRDIAIDCIFDGQYKAS
;
A
#
# COMPACT_ATOMS: atom_id res chain seq x y z
N MET A 1 -10.68 -3.34 -2.93
CA MET A 1 -9.97 -3.90 -4.11
C MET A 1 -8.98 -4.94 -3.60
N THR A 2 -8.90 -6.13 -4.20
CA THR A 2 -7.91 -7.16 -3.82
C THR A 2 -6.58 -6.96 -4.56
N PHE A 3 -5.49 -7.59 -4.10
CA PHE A 3 -4.21 -7.55 -4.82
C PHE A 3 -4.30 -8.13 -6.22
N SER A 4 -5.06 -9.21 -6.41
CA SER A 4 -5.32 -9.76 -7.74
C SER A 4 -6.05 -8.75 -8.63
N GLN A 5 -7.03 -8.00 -8.10
CA GLN A 5 -7.71 -6.95 -8.87
C GLN A 5 -6.76 -5.78 -9.20
N LEU A 6 -5.89 -5.37 -8.28
CA LEU A 6 -4.90 -4.31 -8.53
C LEU A 6 -3.90 -4.72 -9.61
N LYS A 7 -3.38 -5.94 -9.56
CA LYS A 7 -2.47 -6.53 -10.56
C LYS A 7 -3.06 -6.61 -11.96
N GLU A 8 -4.39 -6.70 -12.06
CA GLU A 8 -5.13 -6.73 -13.32
C GLU A 8 -5.67 -5.37 -13.76
N SER A 9 -5.46 -4.32 -12.96
CA SER A 9 -5.97 -2.97 -13.22
C SER A 9 -5.11 -2.19 -14.22
N VAL A 10 -5.66 -1.08 -14.70
CA VAL A 10 -4.94 -0.10 -15.54
C VAL A 10 -3.67 0.44 -14.87
N LEU A 11 -3.61 0.47 -13.54
CA LEU A 11 -2.42 0.92 -12.81
C LEU A 11 -1.22 -0.03 -12.96
N VAL A 12 -1.44 -1.27 -13.37
CA VAL A 12 -0.36 -2.24 -13.62
C VAL A 12 -0.24 -2.53 -15.11
N LYS A 13 -1.34 -2.82 -15.80
CA LYS A 13 -1.33 -3.17 -17.23
C LYS A 13 -1.20 -1.99 -18.18
N GLY A 14 -1.55 -0.79 -17.72
CA GLY A 14 -1.70 0.38 -18.59
C GLY A 14 -3.01 0.32 -19.38
N ASP A 15 -3.26 1.38 -20.13
CA ASP A 15 -4.46 1.59 -20.95
C ASP A 15 -4.19 1.43 -22.46
N GLU A 16 -3.05 0.81 -22.81
CA GLU A 16 -2.52 0.68 -24.17
C GLU A 16 -2.16 2.01 -24.88
N SER A 17 -2.47 3.17 -24.28
CA SER A 17 -2.17 4.49 -24.85
C SER A 17 -0.72 4.92 -24.61
N THR A 18 -0.11 4.41 -23.54
CA THR A 18 1.26 4.74 -23.13
C THR A 18 2.25 3.66 -23.60
N TYR A 19 3.01 3.95 -24.66
CA TYR A 19 3.96 3.01 -25.26
C TYR A 19 5.09 2.57 -24.32
N SER A 20 5.40 3.37 -23.29
CA SER A 20 6.49 3.12 -22.33
C SER A 20 6.01 2.56 -20.99
N TRP A 21 4.78 2.07 -20.89
CA TRP A 21 4.23 1.57 -19.63
C TRP A 21 4.96 0.31 -19.16
N ASN A 22 5.70 0.42 -18.05
CA ASN A 22 6.50 -0.69 -17.54
C ASN A 22 5.65 -1.59 -16.62
N GLU A 23 4.81 -2.44 -17.22
CA GLU A 23 3.97 -3.41 -16.50
C GLU A 23 4.80 -4.31 -15.56
N PRO A 24 5.91 -4.96 -16.00
CA PRO A 24 6.67 -5.85 -15.12
C PRO A 24 7.17 -5.14 -13.86
N TRP A 25 7.62 -3.88 -13.99
CA TRP A 25 8.06 -3.09 -12.85
C TRP A 25 6.90 -2.74 -11.90
N ARG A 26 5.78 -2.29 -12.44
CA ARG A 26 4.58 -1.97 -11.64
C ARG A 26 4.06 -3.21 -10.91
N ARG A 27 4.09 -4.39 -11.54
CA ARG A 27 3.76 -5.66 -10.90
C ARG A 27 4.70 -5.98 -9.74
N HIS A 28 6.00 -5.80 -9.93
CA HIS A 28 7.00 -5.95 -8.87
C HIS A 28 6.74 -5.04 -7.67
N LEU A 29 6.38 -3.76 -7.91
CA LEU A 29 6.00 -2.85 -6.83
C LEU A 29 4.77 -3.32 -6.06
N VAL A 30 3.75 -3.84 -6.77
CA VAL A 30 2.54 -4.39 -6.13
C VAL A 30 2.84 -5.68 -5.35
N ASP A 31 3.76 -6.53 -5.81
CA ASP A 31 4.18 -7.72 -5.07
C ASP A 31 4.85 -7.34 -3.73
N ASN A 32 5.71 -6.31 -3.75
CA ASN A 32 6.34 -5.78 -2.53
C ASN A 32 5.31 -5.14 -1.58
N LEU A 33 4.35 -4.38 -2.12
CA LEU A 33 3.26 -3.81 -1.33
C LEU A 33 2.42 -4.91 -0.67
N GLU A 34 2.06 -5.97 -1.42
CA GLU A 34 1.26 -7.08 -0.89
C GLU A 34 1.91 -7.74 0.32
N PHE A 35 3.24 -7.89 0.30
CA PHE A 35 3.98 -8.43 1.45
C PHE A 35 3.89 -7.54 2.69
N LEU A 36 3.97 -6.21 2.53
CA LEU A 36 3.91 -5.25 3.64
C LEU A 36 2.48 -5.10 4.18
N VAL A 37 1.49 -4.98 3.31
CA VAL A 37 0.09 -4.79 3.70
C VAL A 37 -0.48 -6.01 4.40
N LYS A 38 -0.08 -7.24 4.03
CA LYS A 38 -0.49 -8.43 4.78
C LYS A 38 -0.04 -8.39 6.24
N GLN A 39 1.15 -7.86 6.53
CA GLN A 39 1.61 -7.68 7.91
C GLN A 39 0.79 -6.64 8.66
N LEU A 40 0.38 -5.56 7.99
CA LEU A 40 -0.56 -4.57 8.57
C LEU A 40 -1.93 -5.20 8.85
N TRP A 41 -2.45 -6.01 7.93
CA TRP A 41 -3.71 -6.74 8.12
C TRP A 41 -3.62 -7.74 9.28
N ASP A 42 -2.51 -8.46 9.41
CA ASP A 42 -2.28 -9.37 10.53
C ASP A 42 -2.22 -8.61 11.88
N ALA A 43 -1.83 -7.34 11.87
CA ALA A 43 -1.89 -6.43 13.02
C ALA A 43 -3.26 -5.76 13.22
N GLY A 44 -4.27 -6.05 12.38
CA GLY A 44 -5.60 -5.44 12.48
C GLY A 44 -5.75 -4.05 11.86
N ILE A 45 -4.80 -3.64 11.02
CA ILE A 45 -4.83 -2.37 10.28
C ILE A 45 -5.34 -2.66 8.86
N GLU A 46 -6.65 -2.61 8.67
CA GLU A 46 -7.29 -3.09 7.43
C GLU A 46 -7.33 -2.04 6.30
N GLU A 47 -7.39 -0.76 6.66
CA GLU A 47 -7.57 0.35 5.71
C GLU A 47 -6.22 0.89 5.21
N VAL A 48 -5.84 0.47 4.00
CA VAL A 48 -4.60 0.91 3.32
C VAL A 48 -4.94 1.54 1.96
N TYR A 49 -4.33 2.69 1.69
CA TYR A 49 -4.53 3.48 0.48
C TYR A 49 -3.20 3.70 -0.25
N ILE A 50 -3.22 3.54 -1.58
CA ILE A 50 -2.06 3.71 -2.45
C ILE A 50 -2.14 5.08 -3.14
N GLY A 51 -1.00 5.77 -3.24
CA GLY A 51 -0.90 7.08 -3.87
C GLY A 51 0.40 7.29 -4.62
N GLY A 52 0.80 8.55 -4.71
CA GLY A 52 2.09 8.94 -5.27
C GLY A 52 2.25 8.65 -6.75
N SER A 53 3.50 8.50 -7.18
CA SER A 53 3.86 8.40 -8.60
C SER A 53 3.29 7.15 -9.28
N PHE A 54 3.04 6.08 -8.52
CA PHE A 54 2.41 4.86 -9.01
C PHE A 54 1.00 5.10 -9.57
N CYS A 55 0.23 6.00 -8.97
CA CYS A 55 -1.14 6.33 -9.38
C CYS A 55 -1.21 7.38 -10.50
N THR A 56 -0.09 7.67 -11.17
CA THR A 56 0.00 8.63 -12.28
C THR A 56 0.31 7.93 -13.61
N ASP A 57 0.37 8.71 -14.69
CA ASP A 57 0.78 8.28 -16.02
C ASP A 57 2.31 8.11 -16.19
N ALA A 58 3.07 8.19 -15.09
CA ALA A 58 4.51 7.92 -15.10
C ALA A 58 4.82 6.55 -15.73
N PRO A 59 5.63 6.48 -16.80
CA PRO A 59 5.94 5.22 -17.49
C PRO A 59 6.53 4.14 -16.56
N GLN A 60 7.42 4.58 -15.67
CA GLN A 60 8.04 3.77 -14.64
C GLN A 60 8.11 4.58 -13.33
N PRO A 61 7.18 4.37 -12.38
CA PRO A 61 7.26 5.02 -11.08
C PRO A 61 8.52 4.56 -10.33
N GLY A 62 9.09 5.42 -9.47
CA GLY A 62 10.30 5.09 -8.73
C GLY A 62 10.05 4.01 -7.66
N ASP A 63 9.00 4.24 -6.88
CA ASP A 63 8.54 3.43 -5.76
C ASP A 63 6.99 3.45 -5.69
N LEU A 64 6.45 2.89 -4.61
CA LEU A 64 5.01 2.86 -4.34
C LEU A 64 4.76 3.46 -2.96
N ASP A 65 4.03 4.56 -2.95
CA ASP A 65 3.61 5.27 -1.73
C ASP A 65 2.28 4.72 -1.22
N ALA A 66 2.20 4.46 0.08
CA ALA A 66 0.97 4.06 0.74
C ALA A 66 0.82 4.71 2.13
N TYR A 67 -0.41 4.92 2.55
CA TYR A 67 -0.76 5.29 3.92
C TYR A 67 -1.87 4.38 4.43
N PHE A 68 -1.93 4.19 5.74
CA PHE A 68 -2.98 3.42 6.40
C PHE A 68 -3.68 4.29 7.44
N VAL A 69 -4.92 3.92 7.75
CA VAL A 69 -5.71 4.58 8.79
C VAL A 69 -5.60 3.76 10.07
N LEU A 70 -5.33 4.46 11.16
CA LEU A 70 -5.26 3.89 12.50
C LEU A 70 -6.11 4.74 13.42
N ASP A 71 -7.08 4.14 14.09
CA ASP A 71 -7.76 4.79 15.20
C ASP A 71 -6.88 4.65 16.44
N ILE A 72 -6.10 5.69 16.68
CA ILE A 72 -5.36 5.84 17.91
C ILE A 72 -6.39 6.39 18.90
N GLY A 73 -6.80 5.61 19.91
CA GLY A 73 -7.63 6.11 21.02
C GLY A 73 -6.97 7.29 21.77
N ASP A 74 -7.26 7.50 23.06
CA ASP A 74 -6.62 8.57 23.88
C ASP A 74 -5.09 8.34 24.13
N VAL A 75 -4.33 7.85 23.16
CA VAL A 75 -2.88 7.85 23.17
C VAL A 75 -2.43 9.26 22.84
N ASN A 76 -2.02 10.00 23.88
CA ASN A 76 -1.54 11.38 23.79
C ASN A 76 -0.24 11.56 22.97
N ASP A 77 0.30 10.48 22.40
CA ASP A 77 1.58 10.50 21.71
C ASP A 77 1.58 9.59 20.48
N ARG A 78 2.00 10.15 19.33
CA ARG A 78 2.06 9.46 18.03
C ARG A 78 3.21 8.47 17.95
N ASP A 79 4.29 8.70 18.70
CA ASP A 79 5.46 7.82 18.69
C ASP A 79 5.14 6.49 19.39
N ILE A 80 4.33 6.54 20.45
CA ILE A 80 3.85 5.35 21.17
C ILE A 80 2.94 4.49 20.28
N ALA A 81 2.13 5.11 19.42
CA ALA A 81 1.25 4.37 18.52
C ALA A 81 2.03 3.52 17.50
N ILE A 82 3.17 4.02 17.02
CA ILE A 82 4.06 3.29 16.11
C ILE A 82 4.70 2.10 16.83
N ASP A 83 5.20 2.29 18.05
CA ASP A 83 5.78 1.21 18.86
C ASP A 83 4.73 0.12 19.17
N CYS A 84 3.48 0.50 19.47
CA CYS A 84 2.40 -0.47 19.67
C CYS A 84 2.11 -1.34 18.45
N ILE A 85 2.28 -0.81 17.23
CA ILE A 85 2.11 -1.57 15.99
C ILE A 85 3.26 -2.57 15.82
N PHE A 86 4.51 -2.11 15.99
CA PHE A 86 5.69 -2.95 15.77
C PHE A 86 5.92 -3.99 16.89
N ASP A 87 5.44 -3.71 18.10
CA ASP A 87 5.49 -4.65 19.23
C ASP A 87 4.30 -5.63 19.26
N GLY A 88 3.39 -5.55 18.29
CA GLY A 88 2.21 -6.42 18.19
C GLY A 88 1.19 -6.22 19.32
N GLN A 89 1.19 -5.04 19.96
CA GLN A 89 0.30 -4.70 21.06
C GLN A 89 -1.00 -4.04 20.60
N TYR A 90 -1.03 -3.51 19.37
CA TYR A 90 -2.26 -3.01 18.78
C TYR A 90 -3.25 -4.17 18.56
N LYS A 91 -4.46 -4.01 19.10
CA LYS A 91 -5.60 -4.88 18.83
C LYS A 91 -6.76 -4.00 18.41
N ALA A 92 -7.17 -4.13 17.15
CA ALA A 92 -8.42 -3.54 16.69
C ALA A 92 -9.57 -4.06 17.56
N SER A 93 -10.38 -3.14 18.09
CA SER A 93 -11.51 -3.40 18.99
C SER A 93 -12.72 -3.99 18.27
#